data_AF-A0A1Y3SJ30-F1
#
_entry.id   AF-A0A1Y3SJ30-F1
#
_cell.length_a   1.000
_cell.length_b   1.000
_cell.length_c   1.000
_cell.angle_alpha   90.00
_cell.angle_beta   90.00
_cell.angle_gamma   90.00
#
_symmetry.space_group_name_H-M   'P 1'
#
loop_
_entity.id
_entity.type
_entity.pdbx_description
1 polymer ?
#
loop_
_entity_poly.entity_id
_entity_poly.type
_entity_poly.pdbx_seq_one_letter_code
_entity_poly.pdbx_strand_id
1 'polypeptide(L)'
;MPVSNYLNNNLDLIDQYQKLYSTGINIDSVIEKFRTEEIITHHGLDYGKFRVFIDSCLLLLNREKLNTYYRNGYSFKEFLIKASQDIRLRDYLEFIKQDPFTCDISDTCIYYSLANEKKKPWDQIMTIRNALAHMQYGHFSAQENGTIVFFMLYNRDHGISKDFGIVLEPLLHELVYGFFNNYSSGLLFKTTFFSKYSFQSGRKSLWSYYFYEITPKISAAMPYDGYSCTVTRELAQIWPDGRKLLGFLQENHDKITIKESKLNSLIKIRHYKKLAKNMHLTTKLEYIYGLKTFLDFQGELSNFLVHIGQLNDVLYQYCTKSDSTNVDPHECQEYKKWLEQAIYELQEDHNSTLSFKLGFIYLYTMNFILRTEDDDYIKLNYQALDVSKFKYQMENWTRYRDRENAQSDCLLQNYIVERMRNSLMHGLIDVLLNSKGNIEFVFRDKYNKRDEQISIQMEDLEEFLSQKCLYENSPAS
;
A
#
# COMPACT_ATOMS: atom_id res chain seq x y z
N MET A 1 -24.40 16.56 -2.66
CA MET A 1 -24.53 15.60 -1.53
C MET A 1 -23.51 16.00 -0.48
N PRO A 2 -23.74 15.74 0.82
CA PRO A 2 -22.77 16.15 1.82
C PRO A 2 -21.49 15.30 1.70
N VAL A 3 -20.34 15.93 1.96
CA VAL A 3 -19.01 15.36 1.74
C VAL A 3 -18.77 14.28 2.78
N SER A 4 -18.64 13.02 2.35
CA SER A 4 -18.34 11.91 3.27
C SER A 4 -17.05 12.20 4.05
N ASN A 5 -17.10 11.94 5.36
CA ASN A 5 -15.92 11.99 6.21
C ASN A 5 -14.84 11.04 5.65
N TYR A 6 -13.57 11.43 5.74
CA TYR A 6 -12.42 10.70 5.20
C TYR A 6 -12.43 9.18 5.46
N LEU A 7 -12.64 8.73 6.71
CA LEU A 7 -12.63 7.29 7.01
C LEU A 7 -13.86 6.54 6.48
N ASN A 8 -15.02 7.21 6.37
CA ASN A 8 -16.21 6.63 5.76
C ASN A 8 -16.04 6.55 4.23
N ASN A 9 -15.50 7.61 3.61
CA ASN A 9 -15.11 7.61 2.20
C ASN A 9 -14.19 6.43 1.87
N ASN A 10 -13.22 6.15 2.73
CA ASN A 10 -12.34 5.00 2.55
C ASN A 10 -13.11 3.68 2.62
N LEU A 11 -14.03 3.50 3.57
CA LEU A 11 -14.84 2.28 3.67
C LEU A 11 -15.72 2.09 2.44
N ASP A 12 -16.41 3.14 2.00
CA ASP A 12 -17.29 3.08 0.83
C ASP A 12 -16.53 2.61 -0.42
N LEU A 13 -15.33 3.14 -0.63
CA LEU A 13 -14.47 2.77 -1.76
C LEU A 13 -13.85 1.38 -1.60
N ILE A 14 -13.45 0.98 -0.38
CA ILE A 14 -13.00 -0.41 -0.11
C ILE A 14 -14.14 -1.40 -0.45
N ASP A 15 -15.36 -1.13 0.00
CA ASP A 15 -16.54 -1.95 -0.26
C ASP A 15 -16.84 -2.02 -1.77
N GLN A 16 -16.77 -0.89 -2.46
CA GLN A 16 -16.98 -0.81 -3.91
C GLN A 16 -15.96 -1.69 -4.65
N TYR A 17 -14.66 -1.55 -4.35
CA TYR A 17 -13.62 -2.33 -5.00
C TYR A 17 -13.70 -3.81 -4.62
N GLN A 18 -13.97 -4.15 -3.36
CA GLN A 18 -14.14 -5.55 -2.96
C GLN A 18 -15.29 -6.20 -3.72
N LYS A 19 -16.42 -5.50 -3.87
CA LYS A 19 -17.56 -5.97 -4.66
C LYS A 19 -17.19 -6.15 -6.12
N LEU A 20 -16.43 -5.23 -6.71
CA LEU A 20 -15.96 -5.29 -8.09
C LEU A 20 -15.17 -6.58 -8.38
N TYR A 21 -14.35 -7.03 -7.42
CA TYR A 21 -13.51 -8.23 -7.55
C TYR A 21 -14.08 -9.49 -6.86
N SER A 22 -15.30 -9.44 -6.34
CA SER A 22 -15.90 -10.52 -5.55
C SER A 22 -16.07 -11.85 -6.31
N THR A 23 -16.18 -11.79 -7.64
CA THR A 23 -16.30 -12.97 -8.53
C THR A 23 -15.01 -13.28 -9.29
N GLY A 24 -13.87 -12.74 -8.84
CA GLY A 24 -12.57 -12.87 -9.50
C GLY A 24 -12.12 -11.58 -10.20
N ILE A 25 -10.87 -11.58 -10.66
CA ILE A 25 -10.21 -10.40 -11.24
C ILE A 25 -10.39 -10.41 -12.76
N ASN A 26 -11.51 -9.83 -13.23
CA ASN A 26 -11.84 -9.78 -14.65
C ASN A 26 -11.68 -8.35 -15.18
N ILE A 27 -10.52 -8.04 -15.76
CA ILE A 27 -10.20 -6.69 -16.23
C ILE A 27 -11.04 -6.29 -17.45
N ASP A 28 -11.40 -7.22 -18.34
CA ASP A 28 -12.32 -6.93 -19.44
C ASP A 28 -13.67 -6.44 -18.92
N SER A 29 -14.18 -7.04 -17.85
CA SER A 29 -15.40 -6.57 -17.18
C SER A 29 -15.20 -5.20 -16.50
N VAL A 30 -14.02 -4.91 -15.94
CA VAL A 30 -13.74 -3.61 -15.33
C VAL A 30 -13.70 -2.52 -16.41
N ILE A 31 -13.04 -2.79 -17.53
CA ILE A 31 -12.98 -1.90 -18.70
C ILE A 31 -14.38 -1.63 -19.23
N GLU A 32 -15.22 -2.67 -19.38
CA GLU A 32 -16.58 -2.47 -19.88
C GLU A 32 -17.40 -1.58 -18.94
N LYS A 33 -17.31 -1.83 -17.63
CA LYS A 33 -17.98 -0.97 -16.64
C LYS A 33 -17.42 0.45 -16.59
N PHE A 34 -16.14 0.65 -16.91
CA PHE A 34 -15.56 1.99 -17.06
C PHE A 34 -16.10 2.70 -18.31
N ARG A 35 -16.22 1.98 -19.43
CA ARG A 35 -16.78 2.51 -20.67
C ARG A 35 -18.22 2.96 -20.50
N THR A 36 -19.04 2.15 -19.84
CA THR A 36 -20.44 2.44 -19.53
C THR A 36 -20.62 3.32 -18.29
N GLU A 37 -19.52 3.67 -17.61
CA GLU A 37 -19.47 4.50 -16.41
C GLU A 37 -20.21 3.89 -15.19
N GLU A 38 -20.57 2.61 -15.25
CA GLU A 38 -21.22 1.87 -14.14
C GLU A 38 -20.36 1.84 -12.87
N ILE A 39 -19.03 1.84 -13.01
CA ILE A 39 -18.11 1.87 -11.85
C ILE A 39 -17.85 3.27 -11.30
N ILE A 40 -18.34 4.33 -11.95
CA ILE A 40 -18.13 5.70 -11.47
C ILE A 40 -19.31 6.08 -10.58
N THR A 41 -19.13 5.94 -9.27
CA THR A 41 -20.21 6.15 -8.28
C THR A 41 -19.93 7.25 -7.27
N HIS A 42 -18.73 7.83 -7.32
CA HIS A 42 -18.25 8.89 -6.43
C HIS A 42 -17.73 10.11 -7.21
N HIS A 43 -17.57 11.25 -6.55
CA HIS A 43 -17.01 12.46 -7.16
C HIS A 43 -15.48 12.41 -7.21
N GLY A 44 -14.86 13.27 -8.04
CA GLY A 44 -13.40 13.33 -8.15
C GLY A 44 -12.68 13.49 -6.80
N LEU A 45 -13.20 14.33 -5.91
CA LEU A 45 -12.61 14.56 -4.58
C LEU A 45 -12.60 13.30 -3.70
N ASP A 46 -13.60 12.43 -3.81
CA ASP A 46 -13.73 11.20 -3.03
C ASP A 46 -12.65 10.19 -3.43
N TYR A 47 -12.45 10.01 -4.74
CA TYR A 47 -11.33 9.21 -5.28
C TYR A 47 -9.97 9.85 -4.96
N GLY A 48 -9.87 11.18 -4.97
CA GLY A 48 -8.65 11.90 -4.57
C GLY A 48 -8.27 11.66 -3.11
N LYS A 49 -9.23 11.69 -2.19
CA LYS A 49 -8.99 11.34 -0.77
C LYS A 49 -8.54 9.89 -0.63
N PHE A 50 -9.15 8.98 -1.38
CA PHE A 50 -8.78 7.57 -1.35
C PHE A 50 -7.40 7.29 -1.95
N ARG A 51 -6.98 8.05 -2.96
CA ARG A 51 -5.58 8.04 -3.43
C ARG A 51 -4.63 8.33 -2.28
N VAL A 52 -4.87 9.39 -1.49
CA VAL A 52 -4.04 9.71 -0.32
C VAL A 52 -4.03 8.56 0.70
N PHE A 53 -5.15 7.85 0.87
CA PHE A 53 -5.23 6.67 1.74
C PHE A 53 -4.37 5.50 1.22
N ILE A 54 -4.45 5.18 -0.08
CA ILE A 54 -3.65 4.12 -0.71
C ILE A 54 -2.16 4.48 -0.71
N ASP A 55 -1.82 5.74 -1.01
CA ASP A 55 -0.44 6.22 -0.98
C ASP A 55 0.15 6.13 0.42
N SER A 56 -0.65 6.45 1.44
CA SER A 56 -0.29 6.24 2.84
C SER A 56 -0.03 4.77 3.15
N CYS A 57 -0.90 3.86 2.70
CA CYS A 57 -0.72 2.43 2.87
C CYS A 57 0.57 1.93 2.21
N LEU A 58 0.86 2.35 0.97
CA LEU A 58 2.08 1.99 0.24
C LEU A 58 3.33 2.49 0.95
N LEU A 59 3.33 3.77 1.35
CA LEU A 59 4.45 4.39 2.06
C LEU A 59 4.74 3.65 3.36
N LEU A 60 3.72 3.40 4.20
CA LEU A 60 3.88 2.72 5.48
C LEU A 60 4.35 1.26 5.31
N LEU A 61 3.78 0.53 4.35
CA LEU A 61 4.13 -0.87 4.07
C LEU A 61 5.57 -1.03 3.55
N ASN A 62 6.01 -0.12 2.68
CA ASN A 62 7.24 -0.30 1.92
C ASN A 62 8.43 0.51 2.43
N ARG A 63 8.25 1.45 3.37
CA ARG A 63 9.35 2.25 3.94
C ARG A 63 10.48 1.41 4.51
N GLU A 64 10.16 0.39 5.30
CA GLU A 64 11.19 -0.47 5.90
C GLU A 64 11.87 -1.35 4.85
N LYS A 65 11.15 -1.76 3.80
CA LYS A 65 11.72 -2.50 2.66
C LYS A 65 12.67 -1.62 1.86
N LEU A 66 12.31 -0.36 1.59
CA LEU A 66 13.21 0.61 0.96
C LEU A 66 14.52 0.73 1.72
N ASN A 67 14.47 0.81 3.05
CA ASN A 67 15.69 0.85 3.86
C ASN A 67 16.43 -0.49 3.94
N THR A 68 15.74 -1.62 3.85
CA THR A 68 16.35 -2.95 3.89
C THR A 68 17.06 -3.29 2.59
N TYR A 69 16.38 -3.10 1.46
CA TYR A 69 16.87 -3.47 0.14
C TYR A 69 17.69 -2.36 -0.49
N TYR A 70 17.35 -1.08 -0.23
CA TYR A 70 17.94 0.10 -0.86
C TYR A 70 18.65 1.07 0.08
N ARG A 71 19.19 0.60 1.20
CA ARG A 71 19.95 1.47 2.13
C ARG A 71 21.02 2.28 1.42
N ASN A 72 20.98 3.61 1.55
CA ASN A 72 21.88 4.57 0.91
C ASN A 72 21.88 4.53 -0.63
N GLY A 73 20.92 3.81 -1.23
CA GLY A 73 20.81 3.55 -2.65
C GLY A 73 19.80 4.41 -3.39
N TYR A 74 19.22 5.41 -2.72
CA TYR A 74 18.18 6.29 -3.23
C TYR A 74 18.38 7.73 -2.75
N SER A 75 17.77 8.70 -3.44
CA SER A 75 17.86 10.12 -3.09
C SER A 75 16.55 10.87 -3.35
N PHE A 76 15.87 11.26 -2.26
CA PHE A 76 14.71 12.17 -2.35
C PHE A 76 15.09 13.58 -2.80
N LYS A 77 16.36 13.98 -2.66
CA LYS A 77 16.84 15.26 -3.19
C LYS A 77 16.86 15.22 -4.72
N GLU A 78 17.41 14.17 -5.31
CA GLU A 78 17.46 14.01 -6.77
C GLU A 78 16.05 13.86 -7.34
N PHE A 79 15.15 13.17 -6.62
CA PHE A 79 13.73 13.14 -6.96
C PHE A 79 13.12 14.53 -7.12
N LEU A 80 13.29 15.43 -6.14
CA LEU A 80 12.73 16.78 -6.23
C LEU A 80 13.29 17.58 -7.41
N ILE A 81 14.57 17.37 -7.75
CA ILE A 81 15.18 17.98 -8.94
C ILE A 81 14.50 17.46 -10.21
N LYS A 82 14.27 16.15 -10.32
CA LYS A 82 13.57 15.55 -11.46
C LYS A 82 12.11 15.98 -11.54
N ALA A 83 11.39 15.98 -10.42
CA ALA A 83 10.00 16.41 -10.33
C ALA A 83 9.84 17.89 -10.75
N SER A 84 10.80 18.76 -10.42
CA SER A 84 10.80 20.17 -10.86
C SER A 84 10.94 20.36 -12.38
N GLN A 85 11.39 19.32 -13.08
CA GLN A 85 11.62 19.30 -14.52
C GLN A 85 10.57 18.46 -15.26
N ASP A 86 9.66 17.80 -14.53
CA ASP A 86 8.65 16.93 -15.10
C ASP A 86 7.55 17.76 -15.78
N ILE A 87 7.39 17.55 -17.08
CA ILE A 87 6.41 18.28 -17.89
C ILE A 87 4.98 18.07 -17.38
N ARG A 88 4.68 16.90 -16.79
CA ARG A 88 3.36 16.56 -16.25
C ARG A 88 3.01 17.38 -15.01
N LEU A 89 4.02 17.82 -14.27
CA LEU A 89 3.86 18.60 -13.04
C LEU A 89 4.00 20.11 -13.26
N ARG A 90 4.39 20.55 -14.47
CA ARG A 90 4.70 21.95 -14.76
C ARG A 90 3.54 22.89 -14.43
N ASP A 91 2.36 22.61 -14.94
CA ASP A 91 1.18 23.48 -14.76
C ASP A 91 0.77 23.56 -13.29
N TYR A 92 0.86 22.44 -12.57
CA TYR A 92 0.64 22.39 -11.13
C TYR A 92 1.67 23.22 -10.35
N LEU A 93 2.96 23.08 -10.68
CA LEU A 93 4.05 23.84 -10.03
C LEU A 93 3.97 25.34 -10.33
N GLU A 94 3.42 25.73 -11.47
CA GLU A 94 3.13 27.13 -11.79
C GLU A 94 1.91 27.64 -11.02
N PHE A 95 0.84 26.83 -10.93
CA PHE A 95 -0.36 27.13 -10.16
C PHE A 95 -0.05 27.43 -8.68
N ILE A 96 0.69 26.56 -7.98
CA ILE A 96 1.00 26.75 -6.55
C ILE A 96 1.81 28.03 -6.27
N LYS A 97 2.59 28.52 -7.25
CA LYS A 97 3.35 29.77 -7.09
C LYS A 97 2.45 31.01 -7.21
N GLN A 98 1.30 30.88 -7.85
CA GLN A 98 0.33 31.96 -8.06
C GLN A 98 -0.81 31.92 -7.04
N ASP A 99 -1.08 30.75 -6.46
CA ASP A 99 -2.11 30.57 -5.45
C ASP A 99 -1.78 31.34 -4.15
N PRO A 100 -2.67 32.21 -3.65
CA PRO A 100 -2.41 33.05 -2.48
C PRO A 100 -2.06 32.30 -1.19
N PHE A 101 -2.45 31.03 -1.07
CA PHE A 101 -2.16 30.21 0.12
C PHE A 101 -0.82 29.48 0.02
N THR A 102 -0.29 29.29 -1.20
CA THR A 102 0.94 28.52 -1.45
C THR A 102 2.03 29.33 -2.16
N CYS A 103 1.81 30.61 -2.45
CA CYS A 103 2.74 31.48 -3.17
C CYS A 103 4.11 31.65 -2.49
N ASP A 104 4.20 31.43 -1.18
CA ASP A 104 5.45 31.48 -0.41
C ASP A 104 6.35 30.25 -0.68
N ILE A 105 5.84 29.23 -1.37
CA ILE A 105 6.58 28.02 -1.76
C ILE A 105 7.42 28.33 -3.01
N SER A 106 8.65 28.80 -2.80
CA SER A 106 9.56 29.18 -3.89
C SER A 106 10.27 27.99 -4.55
N ASP A 107 10.65 26.98 -3.75
CA ASP A 107 11.40 25.79 -4.17
C ASP A 107 10.46 24.58 -4.27
N THR A 108 10.70 23.69 -5.25
CA THR A 108 9.98 22.40 -5.31
C THR A 108 10.24 21.59 -4.05
N CYS A 109 9.17 21.29 -3.32
CA CYS A 109 9.18 20.49 -2.10
C CYS A 109 7.92 19.62 -2.07
N ILE A 110 7.89 18.60 -1.22
CA ILE A 110 6.66 17.80 -1.02
C ILE A 110 5.92 18.30 0.22
N TYR A 111 6.66 18.77 1.23
CA TYR A 111 6.12 19.36 2.45
C TYR A 111 6.69 20.75 2.69
N TYR A 112 5.80 21.69 2.99
CA TYR A 112 6.11 23.06 3.39
C TYR A 112 5.63 23.32 4.82
N SER A 113 6.55 23.65 5.72
CA SER A 113 6.20 24.02 7.10
C SER A 113 5.69 25.45 7.15
N LEU A 114 4.53 25.65 7.77
CA LEU A 114 3.95 26.99 7.99
C LEU A 114 4.62 27.74 9.15
N ALA A 115 5.47 27.07 9.93
CA ALA A 115 6.42 27.72 10.83
C ALA A 115 7.65 28.29 10.08
N ASN A 116 7.68 28.14 8.75
CA ASN A 116 8.76 28.57 7.85
C ASN A 116 10.12 27.90 8.15
N GLU A 117 10.09 26.69 8.71
CA GLU A 117 11.29 25.88 8.91
C GLU A 117 11.65 25.13 7.62
N LYS A 118 12.80 25.45 7.02
CA LYS A 118 13.28 24.77 5.81
C LYS A 118 13.76 23.36 6.15
N LYS A 119 12.97 22.34 5.74
CA LYS A 119 13.30 20.93 5.95
C LYS A 119 14.05 20.31 4.78
N LYS A 120 15.04 19.46 5.08
CA LYS A 120 15.71 18.66 4.03
C LYS A 120 14.71 17.66 3.45
N PRO A 121 14.91 17.18 2.21
CA PRO A 121 13.96 16.27 1.56
C PRO A 121 13.63 15.02 2.39
N TRP A 122 14.63 14.41 3.03
CA TRP A 122 14.39 13.28 3.93
C TRP A 122 13.50 13.63 5.13
N ASP A 123 13.72 14.79 5.75
CA ASP A 123 12.94 15.26 6.90
C ASP A 123 11.49 15.56 6.50
N GLN A 124 11.27 16.06 5.28
CA GLN A 124 9.92 16.23 4.70
C GLN A 124 9.19 14.88 4.63
N ILE A 125 9.81 13.85 4.04
CA ILE A 125 9.18 12.53 3.90
C ILE A 125 8.89 11.89 5.27
N MET A 126 9.80 12.01 6.23
CA MET A 126 9.55 11.47 7.57
C MET A 126 8.47 12.24 8.33
N THR A 127 8.39 13.55 8.14
CA THR A 127 7.31 14.40 8.69
C THR A 127 5.95 13.94 8.15
N ILE A 128 5.86 13.66 6.84
CA ILE A 128 4.65 13.13 6.21
C ILE A 128 4.33 11.72 6.72
N ARG A 129 5.30 10.81 6.69
CA ARG A 129 5.11 9.41 7.14
C ARG A 129 4.56 9.35 8.56
N ASN A 130 5.12 10.15 9.47
CA ASN A 130 4.69 10.16 10.85
C ASN A 130 3.26 10.69 10.99
N ALA A 131 2.92 11.77 10.28
CA ALA A 131 1.56 12.29 10.31
C ALA A 131 0.55 11.28 9.77
N LEU A 132 0.87 10.63 8.65
CA LEU A 132 0.06 9.57 8.05
C LEU A 132 -0.12 8.37 9.00
N ALA A 133 0.93 8.01 9.74
CA ALA A 133 0.87 6.91 10.69
C ALA A 133 -0.01 7.19 11.92
N HIS A 134 -0.24 8.46 12.23
CA HIS A 134 -0.97 8.92 13.41
C HIS A 134 -2.30 9.60 13.06
N MET A 135 -2.79 9.48 11.83
CA MET A 135 -4.00 10.17 11.35
C MET A 135 -3.97 11.70 11.59
N GLN A 136 -2.77 12.29 11.59
CA GLN A 136 -2.52 13.70 11.88
C GLN A 136 -2.53 14.56 10.59
N TYR A 137 -3.52 14.33 9.74
CA TYR A 137 -3.65 14.97 8.44
C TYR A 137 -5.12 15.15 8.05
N GLY A 138 -5.38 16.14 7.20
CA GLY A 138 -6.74 16.45 6.76
C GLY A 138 -6.78 17.77 6.00
N HIS A 139 -7.95 18.41 5.96
CA HIS A 139 -8.16 19.68 5.26
C HIS A 139 -7.65 19.66 3.81
N PHE A 140 -8.31 18.86 2.98
CA PHE A 140 -7.99 18.74 1.56
C PHE A 140 -8.45 20.01 0.82
N SER A 141 -7.50 20.75 0.26
CA SER A 141 -7.75 21.85 -0.66
C SER A 141 -7.86 21.28 -2.07
N ALA A 142 -9.01 21.50 -2.71
CA ALA A 142 -9.30 20.97 -4.04
C ALA A 142 -9.90 22.05 -4.94
N GLN A 143 -9.65 21.93 -6.24
CA GLN A 143 -10.31 22.71 -7.28
C GLN A 143 -11.78 22.29 -7.43
N GLU A 144 -12.58 23.09 -8.14
CA GLU A 144 -14.02 22.84 -8.33
C GLU A 144 -14.31 21.48 -8.97
N ASN A 145 -13.44 21.01 -9.87
CA ASN A 145 -13.53 19.69 -10.50
C ASN A 145 -13.12 18.52 -9.57
N GLY A 146 -12.79 18.80 -8.31
CA GLY A 146 -12.37 17.81 -7.32
C GLY A 146 -10.88 17.50 -7.29
N THR A 147 -10.06 18.16 -8.10
CA THR A 147 -8.60 17.95 -8.10
C THR A 147 -7.98 18.47 -6.81
N ILE A 148 -7.45 17.58 -5.96
CA ILE A 148 -6.69 17.94 -4.76
C ILE A 148 -5.39 18.64 -5.16
N VAL A 149 -5.19 19.84 -4.62
CA VAL A 149 -3.96 20.61 -4.77
C VAL A 149 -3.01 20.26 -3.62
N PHE A 150 -3.52 20.30 -2.40
CA PHE A 150 -2.75 20.01 -1.20
C PHE A 150 -3.65 19.56 -0.04
N PHE A 151 -3.04 19.02 1.01
CA PHE A 151 -3.69 18.80 2.30
C PHE A 151 -2.77 19.22 3.45
N MET A 152 -3.34 19.40 4.63
CA MET A 152 -2.61 19.87 5.81
C MET A 152 -2.17 18.71 6.70
N LEU A 153 -1.02 18.88 7.34
CA LEU A 153 -0.53 18.02 8.42
C LEU A 153 -0.43 18.80 9.72
N TYR A 154 -0.75 18.15 10.84
CA TYR A 154 -0.57 18.68 12.18
C TYR A 154 0.16 17.66 13.06
N ASN A 155 1.49 17.61 12.95
CA ASN A 155 2.28 16.63 13.69
C ASN A 155 2.23 16.92 15.19
N ARG A 156 1.76 15.95 15.97
CA ARG A 156 1.77 15.97 17.43
C ARG A 156 2.50 14.73 17.95
N ASP A 157 3.30 14.94 18.99
CA ASP A 157 4.00 13.88 19.69
C ASP A 157 3.68 13.99 21.18
N HIS A 158 3.04 12.97 21.74
CA HIS A 158 2.50 12.98 23.11
C HIS A 158 1.64 14.22 23.42
N GLY A 159 0.80 14.64 22.46
CA GLY A 159 -0.07 15.83 22.59
C GLY A 159 0.65 17.17 22.40
N ILE A 160 1.97 17.18 22.19
CA ILE A 160 2.75 18.39 21.94
C ILE A 160 2.86 18.61 20.43
N SER A 161 2.39 19.76 19.95
CA SER A 161 2.55 20.16 18.55
C SER A 161 4.04 20.27 18.19
N LYS A 162 4.47 19.52 17.16
CA LYS A 162 5.83 19.50 16.65
C LYS A 162 5.99 20.33 15.40
N ASP A 163 5.03 20.25 14.49
CA ASP A 163 5.07 20.97 13.22
C ASP A 163 3.68 21.00 12.58
N PHE A 164 3.43 22.00 11.76
CA PHE A 164 2.20 22.20 11.01
C PHE A 164 2.53 22.72 9.62
N GLY A 165 1.89 22.17 8.60
CA GLY A 165 2.27 22.49 7.23
C GLY A 165 1.38 21.90 6.16
N ILE A 166 1.80 22.12 4.92
CA ILE A 166 1.09 21.77 3.71
C ILE A 166 1.86 20.65 2.99
N VAL A 167 1.13 19.65 2.52
CA VAL A 167 1.63 18.59 1.63
C VAL A 167 1.07 18.78 0.25
N LEU A 168 1.96 18.93 -0.73
CA LEU A 168 1.63 19.06 -2.14
C LEU A 168 1.26 17.67 -2.68
N GLU A 169 -0.04 17.42 -2.84
CA GLU A 169 -0.57 16.07 -3.08
C GLU A 169 -0.05 15.45 -4.38
N PRO A 170 -0.04 16.15 -5.53
CA PRO A 170 0.50 15.57 -6.77
C PRO A 170 1.98 15.18 -6.68
N LEU A 171 2.78 15.91 -5.91
CA LEU A 171 4.20 15.60 -5.68
C LEU A 171 4.39 14.43 -4.71
N LEU A 172 3.54 14.31 -3.69
CA LEU A 172 3.53 13.15 -2.81
C LEU A 172 3.15 11.89 -3.59
N HIS A 173 2.12 11.97 -4.44
CA HIS A 173 1.67 10.85 -5.25
C HIS A 173 2.78 10.35 -6.19
N GLU A 174 3.45 11.24 -6.93
CA GLU A 174 4.59 10.88 -7.78
C GLU A 174 5.78 10.30 -6.98
N LEU A 175 6.04 10.80 -5.77
CA LEU A 175 7.06 10.21 -4.88
C LEU A 175 6.69 8.78 -4.49
N VAL A 176 5.44 8.55 -4.09
CA VAL A 176 4.96 7.22 -3.68
C VAL A 176 5.00 6.25 -4.85
N TYR A 177 4.56 6.71 -6.03
CA TYR A 177 4.66 5.95 -7.26
C TYR A 177 6.10 5.59 -7.64
N GLY A 178 7.07 6.50 -7.44
CA GLY A 178 8.48 6.22 -7.71
C GLY A 178 9.13 5.26 -6.71
N PHE A 179 9.02 5.54 -5.40
CA PHE A 179 9.82 4.86 -4.38
C PHE A 179 9.12 3.73 -3.61
N PHE A 180 7.79 3.75 -3.56
CA PHE A 180 7.02 2.86 -2.69
C PHE A 180 6.02 2.00 -3.46
N ASN A 181 6.06 2.03 -4.79
CA ASN A 181 5.33 1.14 -5.67
C ASN A 181 6.18 -0.09 -6.03
N ASN A 182 5.61 -1.29 -5.93
CA ASN A 182 6.28 -2.57 -6.21
C ASN A 182 5.90 -3.17 -7.59
N TYR A 183 5.33 -2.37 -8.51
CA TYR A 183 5.10 -2.72 -9.92
C TYR A 183 6.28 -2.36 -10.82
N SER A 184 6.18 -2.75 -12.09
CA SER A 184 7.16 -2.47 -13.15
C SER A 184 7.42 -0.97 -13.41
N SER A 185 6.60 -0.07 -12.90
CA SER A 185 6.76 1.38 -13.05
C SER A 185 7.50 2.05 -11.88
N GLY A 186 7.55 1.42 -10.71
CA GLY A 186 8.19 1.94 -9.50
C GLY A 186 9.45 1.18 -9.07
N LEU A 187 9.79 1.29 -7.78
CA LEU A 187 10.93 0.60 -7.18
C LEU A 187 10.59 -0.81 -6.73
N LEU A 188 10.75 -1.78 -7.64
CA LEU A 188 10.61 -3.19 -7.33
C LEU A 188 11.72 -3.66 -6.37
N PHE A 189 11.39 -3.82 -5.09
CA PHE A 189 12.34 -4.19 -4.02
C PHE A 189 12.92 -5.60 -4.19
N LYS A 190 12.06 -6.51 -4.67
CA LYS A 190 12.42 -7.88 -4.98
C LYS A 190 11.48 -8.46 -6.03
N THR A 191 11.99 -9.41 -6.80
CA THR A 191 11.19 -10.21 -7.73
C THR A 191 11.21 -11.65 -7.27
N THR A 192 10.05 -12.28 -7.17
CA THR A 192 9.93 -13.66 -6.68
C THR A 192 9.23 -14.57 -7.68
N PHE A 193 9.67 -15.82 -7.77
CA PHE A 193 9.09 -16.78 -8.72
C PHE A 193 9.42 -18.25 -8.42
N PHE A 194 8.78 -19.15 -9.16
CA PHE A 194 9.02 -20.59 -9.08
C PHE A 194 9.68 -21.14 -10.35
N SER A 195 10.66 -22.03 -10.18
CA SER A 195 11.21 -22.81 -11.31
C SER A 195 11.61 -24.21 -10.88
N LYS A 196 11.60 -25.15 -11.84
CA LYS A 196 12.22 -26.49 -11.67
C LYS A 196 13.72 -26.46 -11.93
N TYR A 197 14.24 -25.42 -12.59
CA TYR A 197 15.68 -25.25 -12.79
C TYR A 197 16.31 -24.78 -11.49
N SER A 198 17.47 -25.34 -11.13
CA SER A 198 18.34 -24.87 -10.03
C SER A 198 19.50 -24.09 -10.64
N PHE A 199 19.66 -22.83 -10.25
CA PHE A 199 20.83 -22.02 -10.63
C PHE A 199 22.09 -22.50 -9.91
N GLN A 200 21.94 -23.02 -8.68
CA GLN A 200 23.07 -23.60 -7.95
C GLN A 200 23.64 -24.84 -8.63
N SER A 201 22.79 -25.75 -9.12
CA SER A 201 23.27 -26.98 -9.77
C SER A 201 23.38 -26.88 -11.30
N GLY A 202 22.94 -25.78 -11.90
CA GLY A 202 22.89 -25.57 -13.35
C GLY A 202 22.00 -26.55 -14.13
N ARG A 203 21.01 -27.18 -13.47
CA ARG A 203 20.21 -28.28 -14.05
C ARG A 203 18.74 -28.22 -13.65
N LYS A 204 17.87 -28.77 -14.51
CA LYS A 204 16.45 -28.94 -14.23
C LYS A 204 16.23 -30.14 -13.29
N SER A 205 15.52 -29.91 -12.20
CA SER A 205 15.10 -30.96 -11.27
C SER A 205 13.82 -31.64 -11.75
N LEU A 206 13.77 -32.96 -11.62
CA LEU A 206 12.57 -33.76 -11.86
C LEU A 206 11.61 -33.71 -10.66
N TRP A 207 12.17 -33.65 -9.44
CA TRP A 207 11.45 -33.90 -8.18
C TRP A 207 11.21 -32.66 -7.33
N SER A 208 11.97 -31.58 -7.56
CA SER A 208 11.92 -30.37 -6.72
C SER A 208 11.49 -29.15 -7.52
N TYR A 209 10.66 -28.33 -6.89
CA TYR A 209 10.46 -26.93 -7.25
C TYR A 209 11.29 -26.04 -6.34
N TYR A 210 11.82 -24.98 -6.91
CA TYR A 210 12.56 -23.95 -6.22
C TYR A 210 11.76 -22.65 -6.25
N PHE A 211 11.80 -21.94 -5.12
CA PHE A 211 11.36 -20.56 -4.99
C PHE A 211 12.59 -19.67 -5.03
N TYR A 212 12.51 -18.63 -5.84
CA TYR A 212 13.56 -17.66 -6.05
C TYR A 212 13.15 -16.31 -5.50
N GLU A 213 14.07 -15.67 -4.80
CA GLU A 213 13.99 -14.26 -4.47
C GLU A 213 15.18 -13.56 -5.12
N ILE A 214 14.90 -12.60 -6.00
CA ILE A 214 15.90 -11.77 -6.64
C ILE A 214 15.81 -10.37 -6.08
N THR A 215 16.93 -9.85 -5.58
CA THR A 215 17.04 -8.49 -5.05
C THR A 215 18.16 -7.75 -5.77
N PRO A 216 18.07 -6.43 -5.91
CA PRO A 216 19.14 -5.62 -6.49
C PRO A 216 20.33 -5.55 -5.53
N LYS A 217 21.54 -5.47 -6.08
CA LYS A 217 22.76 -5.05 -5.38
C LYS A 217 22.99 -3.60 -5.72
N ILE A 218 23.04 -2.75 -4.71
CA ILE A 218 23.03 -1.31 -4.94
C ILE A 218 24.40 -0.73 -4.73
N SER A 219 24.77 0.13 -5.68
CA SER A 219 25.94 0.96 -5.63
C SER A 219 25.56 2.37 -5.19
N ALA A 220 26.25 2.91 -4.18
CA ALA A 220 26.09 4.29 -3.74
C ALA A 220 26.51 5.33 -4.81
N ALA A 221 27.17 4.89 -5.89
CA ALA A 221 27.68 5.80 -6.93
C ALA A 221 26.57 6.44 -7.77
N MET A 222 25.41 5.78 -7.92
CA MET A 222 24.26 6.29 -8.67
C MET A 222 22.97 5.98 -7.90
N PRO A 223 22.55 6.86 -6.97
CA PRO A 223 21.35 6.64 -6.19
C PRO A 223 20.10 6.71 -7.09
N TYR A 224 19.13 5.83 -6.82
CA TYR A 224 17.82 5.88 -7.47
C TYR A 224 17.07 7.17 -7.11
N ASP A 225 16.55 7.86 -8.12
CA ASP A 225 15.93 9.18 -8.02
C ASP A 225 14.40 9.16 -8.17
N GLY A 226 13.78 7.97 -8.20
CA GLY A 226 12.33 7.82 -8.41
C GLY A 226 11.92 7.76 -9.89
N TYR A 227 12.81 8.10 -10.81
CA TYR A 227 12.54 8.16 -12.26
C TYR A 227 13.37 7.17 -13.07
N SER A 228 14.60 6.92 -12.63
CA SER A 228 15.59 6.11 -13.35
C SER A 228 15.16 4.64 -13.50
N CYS A 229 15.52 3.99 -14.61
CA CYS A 229 15.27 2.55 -14.73
C CYS A 229 16.19 1.75 -13.80
N THR A 230 15.66 0.71 -13.15
CA THR A 230 16.42 -0.18 -12.25
C THR A 230 16.56 -1.57 -12.87
N VAL A 231 17.57 -2.32 -12.43
CA VAL A 231 17.78 -3.71 -12.88
C VAL A 231 16.58 -4.62 -12.56
N THR A 232 15.86 -4.34 -11.47
CA THR A 232 14.65 -5.08 -11.09
C THR A 232 13.46 -4.71 -11.97
N ARG A 233 13.35 -3.46 -12.41
CA ARG A 233 12.36 -3.05 -13.43
C ARG A 233 12.60 -3.74 -14.78
N GLU A 234 13.84 -3.78 -15.25
CA GLU A 234 14.20 -4.51 -16.48
C GLU A 234 13.89 -6.01 -16.34
N LEU A 235 14.19 -6.59 -15.18
CA LEU A 235 13.87 -7.99 -14.88
C LEU A 235 12.37 -8.26 -14.97
N ALA A 236 11.52 -7.38 -14.42
CA ALA A 236 10.06 -7.54 -14.45
C ALA A 236 9.51 -7.57 -15.89
N GLN A 237 10.06 -6.77 -16.79
CA GLN A 237 9.66 -6.74 -18.20
C GLN A 237 10.09 -7.99 -18.98
N ILE A 238 11.20 -8.61 -18.59
CA ILE A 238 11.77 -9.79 -19.26
C ILE A 238 11.25 -11.09 -18.64
N TRP A 239 10.78 -11.03 -17.39
CA TRP A 239 10.31 -12.15 -16.58
C TRP A 239 9.41 -13.16 -17.31
N PRO A 240 8.42 -12.74 -18.13
CA PRO A 240 7.55 -13.69 -18.84
C PRO A 240 8.29 -14.58 -19.85
N ASP A 241 9.47 -14.17 -20.33
CA ASP A 241 10.29 -14.92 -21.29
C ASP A 241 11.41 -15.68 -20.60
N GLY A 242 11.17 -16.96 -20.31
CA GLY A 242 12.13 -17.84 -19.62
C GLY A 242 13.48 -18.01 -20.33
N ARG A 243 13.58 -17.76 -21.65
CA ARG A 243 14.87 -17.81 -22.36
C ARG A 243 15.68 -16.55 -22.10
N LYS A 244 15.04 -15.38 -22.22
CA LYS A 244 15.69 -14.09 -21.94
C LYS A 244 16.04 -13.95 -20.46
N LEU A 245 15.19 -14.46 -19.58
CA LEU A 245 15.42 -14.45 -18.14
C LEU A 245 16.79 -15.04 -17.77
N LEU A 246 17.12 -16.23 -18.28
CA LEU A 246 18.37 -16.90 -17.90
C LEU A 246 19.61 -16.11 -18.36
N GLY A 247 19.57 -15.55 -19.58
CA GLY A 247 20.63 -14.67 -20.08
C GLY A 247 20.75 -13.39 -19.24
N PHE A 248 19.63 -12.74 -18.95
CA PHE A 248 19.60 -11.53 -18.13
C PHE A 248 20.22 -11.74 -16.74
N LEU A 249 19.90 -12.86 -16.09
CA LEU A 249 20.43 -13.18 -14.76
C LEU A 249 21.96 -13.43 -14.79
N GLN A 250 22.49 -13.98 -15.88
CA GLN A 250 23.92 -14.20 -16.06
C GLN A 250 24.65 -12.87 -16.34
N GLU A 251 24.09 -12.05 -17.22
CA GLU A 251 24.65 -10.74 -17.61
C GLU A 251 24.67 -9.74 -16.45
N ASN A 252 23.71 -9.84 -15.52
CA ASN A 252 23.56 -8.90 -14.40
C ASN A 252 23.91 -9.51 -13.03
N HIS A 253 24.62 -10.64 -12.98
CA HIS A 253 24.94 -11.35 -11.73
C HIS A 253 25.70 -10.51 -10.68
N ASP A 254 26.45 -9.49 -11.14
CA ASP A 254 27.17 -8.51 -10.34
C ASP A 254 26.24 -7.44 -9.74
N LYS A 255 25.07 -7.19 -10.37
CA LYS A 255 24.06 -6.21 -9.97
C LYS A 255 22.87 -6.80 -9.22
N ILE A 256 22.75 -8.11 -9.11
CA ILE A 256 21.64 -8.77 -8.39
C ILE A 256 22.14 -9.83 -7.41
N THR A 257 21.33 -10.11 -6.40
CA THR A 257 21.46 -11.24 -5.50
C THR A 257 20.31 -12.21 -5.77
N ILE A 258 20.63 -13.49 -5.93
CA ILE A 258 19.65 -14.55 -6.16
C ILE A 258 19.67 -15.48 -4.97
N LYS A 259 18.54 -15.57 -4.26
CA LYS A 259 18.32 -16.56 -3.21
C LYS A 259 17.46 -17.69 -3.75
N GLU A 260 18.04 -18.89 -3.81
CA GLU A 260 17.36 -20.12 -4.20
C GLU A 260 16.95 -20.91 -2.97
N SER A 261 15.69 -21.33 -2.89
CA SER A 261 15.18 -22.14 -1.77
C SER A 261 14.29 -23.28 -2.27
N LYS A 262 14.49 -24.49 -1.74
CA LYS A 262 13.63 -25.63 -2.07
C LYS A 262 12.23 -25.37 -1.53
N LEU A 263 11.21 -25.53 -2.37
CA LEU A 263 9.83 -25.21 -2.00
C LEU A 263 9.36 -25.95 -0.73
N ASN A 264 9.69 -27.25 -0.63
CA ASN A 264 9.30 -28.09 0.51
C ASN A 264 9.98 -27.72 1.84
N SER A 265 11.05 -26.91 1.83
CA SER A 265 11.65 -26.37 3.06
C SER A 265 10.97 -25.09 3.54
N LEU A 266 10.26 -24.38 2.65
CA LEU A 266 9.57 -23.13 2.98
C LEU A 266 8.14 -23.36 3.44
N ILE A 267 7.42 -24.29 2.80
CA ILE A 267 6.01 -24.53 3.09
C ILE A 267 5.65 -26.01 3.01
N LYS A 268 4.74 -26.44 3.89
CA LYS A 268 4.17 -27.79 3.85
C LYS A 268 3.09 -27.84 2.77
N ILE A 269 3.47 -28.31 1.57
CA ILE A 269 2.57 -28.42 0.41
C ILE A 269 1.25 -29.15 0.70
N ARG A 270 1.25 -30.14 1.60
CA ARG A 270 0.01 -30.81 2.00
C ARG A 270 -1.00 -29.87 2.68
N HIS A 271 -0.56 -28.88 3.45
CA HIS A 271 -1.43 -27.89 4.07
C HIS A 271 -1.94 -26.91 3.02
N TYR A 272 -1.04 -26.48 2.11
CA TYR A 272 -1.41 -25.55 1.03
C TYR A 272 -2.44 -26.17 0.07
N LYS A 273 -2.33 -27.46 -0.24
CA LYS A 273 -3.34 -28.18 -1.03
C LYS A 273 -4.74 -28.16 -0.37
N LYS A 274 -4.82 -28.20 0.96
CA LYS A 274 -6.11 -28.07 1.67
C LYS A 274 -6.68 -26.67 1.49
N LEU A 275 -5.85 -25.64 1.70
CA LEU A 275 -6.25 -24.25 1.46
C LEU A 275 -6.72 -24.04 0.02
N ALA A 276 -5.93 -24.45 -0.97
CA ALA A 276 -6.26 -24.27 -2.38
C ALA A 276 -7.61 -24.90 -2.74
N LYS A 277 -7.94 -26.04 -2.12
CA LYS A 277 -9.27 -26.66 -2.25
C LYS A 277 -10.37 -25.81 -1.59
N ASN A 278 -10.15 -25.34 -0.37
CA ASN A 278 -11.12 -24.53 0.38
C ASN A 278 -11.37 -23.15 -0.27
N MET A 279 -10.33 -22.56 -0.86
CA MET A 279 -10.35 -21.27 -1.54
C MET A 279 -10.74 -21.38 -3.02
N HIS A 280 -11.08 -22.57 -3.51
CA HIS A 280 -11.43 -22.82 -4.90
C HIS A 280 -10.41 -22.26 -5.92
N LEU A 281 -9.11 -22.44 -5.66
CA LEU A 281 -8.06 -22.07 -6.62
C LEU A 281 -8.05 -23.09 -7.76
N THR A 282 -8.80 -22.81 -8.82
CA THR A 282 -9.18 -23.78 -9.86
C THR A 282 -8.12 -23.93 -10.94
N THR A 283 -7.39 -22.87 -11.27
CA THR A 283 -6.36 -22.90 -12.32
C THR A 283 -4.98 -23.18 -11.75
N LYS A 284 -4.09 -23.69 -12.60
CA LYS A 284 -2.67 -23.87 -12.24
C LYS A 284 -2.01 -22.54 -11.88
N LEU A 285 -2.39 -21.44 -12.54
CA LEU A 285 -1.81 -20.12 -12.28
C LEU A 285 -2.30 -19.58 -10.95
N GLU A 286 -3.61 -19.63 -10.66
CA GLU A 286 -4.17 -19.28 -9.35
C GLU A 286 -3.50 -20.08 -8.21
N TYR A 287 -3.27 -21.39 -8.42
CA TYR A 287 -2.56 -22.21 -7.44
C TYR A 287 -1.12 -21.72 -7.20
N ILE A 288 -0.41 -21.29 -8.25
CA ILE A 288 0.99 -20.81 -8.14
C ILE A 288 1.03 -19.41 -7.50
N TYR A 289 0.15 -18.50 -7.91
CA TYR A 289 0.06 -17.15 -7.34
C TYR A 289 -0.37 -17.20 -5.87
N GLY A 290 -1.39 -17.99 -5.53
CA GLY A 290 -1.76 -18.19 -4.12
C GLY A 290 -0.63 -18.77 -3.26
N LEU A 291 0.25 -19.58 -3.85
CA LEU A 291 1.43 -20.11 -3.16
C LEU A 291 2.49 -19.01 -2.97
N LYS A 292 2.68 -18.16 -3.99
CA LYS A 292 3.53 -16.97 -3.94
C LYS A 292 3.09 -16.05 -2.80
N THR A 293 1.79 -15.84 -2.62
CA THR A 293 1.21 -15.01 -1.53
C THR A 293 1.67 -15.43 -0.13
N PHE A 294 1.94 -16.71 0.14
CA PHE A 294 2.49 -17.12 1.45
C PHE A 294 4.01 -16.98 1.56
N LEU A 295 4.72 -17.09 0.45
CA LEU A 295 6.18 -17.00 0.44
C LEU A 295 6.68 -15.56 0.31
N ASP A 296 5.82 -14.68 -0.19
CA ASP A 296 6.09 -13.27 -0.44
C ASP A 296 4.85 -12.40 -0.16
N PHE A 297 4.26 -12.54 1.03
CA PHE A 297 3.02 -11.85 1.37
C PHE A 297 3.12 -10.34 1.21
N GLN A 298 4.18 -9.73 1.74
CA GLN A 298 4.31 -8.28 1.70
C GLN A 298 4.55 -7.75 0.27
N GLY A 299 5.17 -8.53 -0.61
CA GLY A 299 5.30 -8.19 -2.03
C GLY A 299 3.94 -8.23 -2.72
N GLU A 300 3.19 -9.33 -2.54
CA GLU A 300 1.85 -9.47 -3.12
C GLU A 300 0.85 -8.45 -2.58
N LEU A 301 0.95 -8.10 -1.29
CA LEU A 301 0.13 -7.07 -0.68
C LEU A 301 0.43 -5.70 -1.28
N SER A 302 1.71 -5.40 -1.54
CA SER A 302 2.08 -4.17 -2.23
C SER A 302 1.55 -4.14 -3.66
N ASN A 303 1.58 -5.26 -4.38
CA ASN A 303 1.04 -5.33 -5.74
C ASN A 303 -0.47 -5.10 -5.75
N PHE A 304 -1.20 -5.69 -4.79
CA PHE A 304 -2.62 -5.42 -4.58
C PHE A 304 -2.90 -3.93 -4.34
N LEU A 305 -2.13 -3.26 -3.47
CA LEU A 305 -2.32 -1.82 -3.20
C LEU A 305 -2.08 -0.98 -4.47
N VAL A 306 -1.09 -1.34 -5.28
CA VAL A 306 -0.81 -0.66 -6.55
C VAL A 306 -1.95 -0.85 -7.54
N HIS A 307 -2.50 -2.07 -7.63
CA HIS A 307 -3.64 -2.35 -8.50
C HIS A 307 -4.86 -1.49 -8.15
N ILE A 308 -5.21 -1.45 -6.85
CA ILE A 308 -6.33 -0.63 -6.36
C ILE A 308 -6.03 0.86 -6.57
N GLY A 309 -4.80 1.30 -6.30
CA GLY A 309 -4.35 2.68 -6.53
C GLY A 309 -4.48 3.09 -8.00
N GLN A 310 -3.99 2.27 -8.93
CA GLN A 310 -4.05 2.53 -10.36
C GLN A 310 -5.49 2.57 -10.89
N LEU A 311 -6.37 1.68 -10.44
CA LEU A 311 -7.80 1.77 -10.79
C LEU A 311 -8.42 3.06 -10.23
N ASN A 312 -8.17 3.38 -8.96
CA ASN A 312 -8.65 4.62 -8.33
C ASN A 312 -8.13 5.86 -9.08
N ASP A 313 -6.88 5.86 -9.50
CA ASP A 313 -6.24 6.94 -10.24
C ASP A 313 -6.89 7.15 -11.60
N VAL A 314 -7.31 6.08 -12.26
CA VAL A 314 -8.08 6.17 -13.51
C VAL A 314 -9.43 6.82 -13.26
N LEU A 315 -10.16 6.40 -12.23
CA LEU A 315 -11.47 6.97 -11.89
C LEU A 315 -11.34 8.45 -11.49
N TYR A 316 -10.34 8.78 -10.67
CA TYR A 316 -10.06 10.15 -10.23
C TYR A 316 -9.72 11.08 -11.40
N GLN A 317 -8.81 10.64 -12.27
CA GLN A 317 -8.41 11.39 -13.46
C GLN A 317 -9.57 11.58 -14.43
N TYR A 318 -10.38 10.54 -14.64
CA TYR A 318 -11.57 10.64 -15.48
C TYR A 318 -12.55 11.67 -14.93
N CYS A 319 -12.90 11.60 -13.64
CA CYS A 319 -13.88 12.49 -13.02
C CYS A 319 -13.40 13.95 -13.00
N THR A 320 -12.15 14.19 -12.61
CA THR A 320 -11.60 15.56 -12.58
C THR A 320 -11.52 16.18 -13.96
N LYS A 321 -11.20 15.38 -14.99
CA LYS A 321 -11.25 15.84 -16.39
C LYS A 321 -12.68 16.07 -16.84
N SER A 322 -13.61 15.14 -16.64
CA SER A 322 -15.01 15.26 -17.09
C SER A 322 -15.71 16.46 -16.47
N ASP A 323 -15.40 16.78 -15.21
CA ASP A 323 -16.07 17.84 -14.45
C ASP A 323 -15.41 19.23 -14.68
N SER A 324 -14.39 19.31 -15.53
CA SER A 324 -13.72 20.56 -15.87
C SER A 324 -14.53 21.39 -16.88
N THR A 325 -14.63 22.70 -16.65
CA THR A 325 -15.58 23.61 -17.36
C THR A 325 -15.31 23.84 -18.85
N ASN A 326 -14.13 23.47 -19.37
CA ASN A 326 -13.66 23.80 -20.73
C ASN A 326 -13.15 22.57 -21.50
N VAL A 327 -13.72 21.39 -21.28
CA VAL A 327 -13.26 20.16 -21.94
C VAL A 327 -14.04 19.90 -23.22
N ASP A 328 -13.31 19.81 -24.33
CA ASP A 328 -13.87 19.36 -25.58
C ASP A 328 -14.28 17.86 -25.49
N PRO A 329 -15.51 17.49 -25.89
CA PRO A 329 -15.97 16.10 -25.80
C PRO A 329 -15.07 15.11 -26.54
N HIS A 330 -14.43 15.50 -27.65
CA HIS A 330 -13.49 14.63 -28.35
C HIS A 330 -12.20 14.47 -27.55
N GLU A 331 -11.64 15.53 -26.97
CA GLU A 331 -10.50 15.41 -26.04
C GLU A 331 -10.81 14.47 -24.85
N CYS A 332 -12.01 14.57 -24.28
CA CYS A 332 -12.42 13.69 -23.19
C CYS A 332 -12.48 12.22 -23.61
N GLN A 333 -12.97 11.93 -24.83
CA GLN A 333 -13.01 10.57 -25.36
C GLN A 333 -11.62 9.99 -25.65
N GLU A 334 -10.71 10.79 -26.22
CA GLU A 334 -9.32 10.35 -26.43
C GLU A 334 -8.61 10.10 -25.09
N TYR A 335 -8.86 10.96 -24.09
CA TYR A 335 -8.33 10.76 -22.75
C TYR A 335 -8.89 9.48 -22.10
N LYS A 336 -10.19 9.20 -22.27
CA LYS A 336 -10.82 7.95 -21.79
C LYS A 336 -10.15 6.71 -22.38
N LYS A 337 -9.76 6.71 -23.67
CA LYS A 337 -9.02 5.59 -24.29
C LYS A 337 -7.65 5.37 -23.66
N TRP A 338 -6.93 6.44 -23.32
CA TRP A 338 -5.65 6.33 -22.63
C TRP A 338 -5.83 5.71 -21.23
N LEU A 339 -6.88 6.12 -20.51
CA LEU A 339 -7.24 5.55 -19.21
C LEU A 339 -7.64 4.07 -19.30
N GLU A 340 -8.34 3.66 -20.35
CA GLU A 340 -8.62 2.24 -20.61
C GLU A 340 -7.34 1.40 -20.73
N GLN A 341 -6.31 1.93 -21.38
CA GLN A 341 -5.03 1.25 -21.50
C GLN A 341 -4.35 1.06 -20.13
N ALA A 342 -4.47 2.04 -19.24
CA ALA A 342 -3.99 1.91 -17.86
C ALA A 342 -4.77 0.85 -17.08
N ILE A 343 -6.08 0.71 -17.29
CA ILE A 343 -6.86 -0.40 -16.70
C ILE A 343 -6.39 -1.74 -17.28
N TYR A 344 -6.08 -1.82 -18.58
CA TYR A 344 -5.65 -3.08 -19.21
C TYR A 344 -4.35 -3.63 -18.64
N GLU A 345 -3.42 -2.79 -18.18
CA GLU A 345 -2.19 -3.23 -17.51
C GLU A 345 -2.46 -4.06 -16.25
N LEU A 346 -3.59 -3.84 -15.58
CA LEU A 346 -4.02 -4.59 -14.40
C LEU A 346 -4.29 -6.07 -14.68
N GLN A 347 -4.29 -6.49 -15.95
CA GLN A 347 -4.44 -7.89 -16.36
C GLN A 347 -3.33 -8.79 -15.81
N GLU A 348 -2.17 -8.23 -15.42
CA GLU A 348 -1.11 -9.00 -14.79
C GLU A 348 -1.52 -9.67 -13.45
N ASP A 349 -2.53 -9.10 -12.78
CA ASP A 349 -3.07 -9.60 -11.51
C ASP A 349 -4.24 -10.57 -11.66
N HIS A 350 -4.63 -10.96 -12.87
CA HIS A 350 -5.79 -11.82 -13.11
C HIS A 350 -5.83 -13.09 -12.22
N ASN A 351 -4.67 -13.64 -11.86
CA ASN A 351 -4.55 -14.88 -11.07
C ASN A 351 -4.31 -14.64 -9.57
N SER A 352 -4.33 -13.39 -9.11
CA SER A 352 -3.99 -12.93 -7.77
C SER A 352 -5.18 -13.02 -6.77
N THR A 353 -6.14 -13.90 -7.01
CA THR A 353 -7.40 -14.02 -6.24
C THR A 353 -7.19 -14.07 -4.72
N LEU A 354 -6.22 -14.87 -4.27
CA LEU A 354 -5.94 -15.00 -2.82
C LEU A 354 -5.34 -13.72 -2.23
N SER A 355 -4.38 -13.08 -2.92
CA SER A 355 -3.77 -11.85 -2.41
C SER A 355 -4.78 -10.72 -2.37
N PHE A 356 -5.74 -10.65 -3.31
CA PHE A 356 -6.83 -9.68 -3.28
C PHE A 356 -7.73 -9.86 -2.07
N LYS A 357 -8.15 -11.11 -1.77
CA LYS A 357 -8.95 -11.38 -0.57
C LYS A 357 -8.23 -10.88 0.70
N LEU A 358 -6.95 -11.24 0.84
CA LEU A 358 -6.14 -10.82 2.00
C LEU A 358 -5.87 -9.30 2.00
N GLY A 359 -5.73 -8.70 0.83
CA GLY A 359 -5.50 -7.28 0.62
C GLY A 359 -6.69 -6.43 1.06
N PHE A 360 -7.92 -6.86 0.77
CA PHE A 360 -9.11 -6.16 1.28
C PHE A 360 -9.21 -6.24 2.81
N ILE A 361 -8.93 -7.40 3.42
CA ILE A 361 -8.86 -7.53 4.88
C ILE A 361 -7.82 -6.55 5.45
N TYR A 362 -6.66 -6.42 4.79
CA TYR A 362 -5.65 -5.43 5.17
C TYR A 362 -6.18 -3.99 5.09
N LEU A 363 -6.88 -3.60 4.02
CA LEU A 363 -7.43 -2.25 3.89
C LEU A 363 -8.47 -1.93 4.97
N TYR A 364 -9.39 -2.87 5.27
CA TYR A 364 -10.32 -2.70 6.40
C TYR A 364 -9.58 -2.57 7.73
N THR A 365 -8.53 -3.37 7.94
CA THR A 365 -7.70 -3.29 9.14
C THR A 365 -6.99 -1.93 9.24
N MET A 366 -6.42 -1.43 8.13
CA MET A 366 -5.79 -0.11 8.07
C MET A 366 -6.78 1.01 8.39
N ASN A 367 -7.97 1.00 7.78
CA ASN A 367 -8.98 2.01 8.04
C ASN A 367 -9.47 1.98 9.50
N PHE A 368 -9.65 0.78 10.07
CA PHE A 368 -9.95 0.61 11.50
C PHE A 368 -8.84 1.21 12.39
N ILE A 369 -7.57 0.92 12.12
CA ILE A 369 -6.47 1.46 12.91
C ILE A 369 -6.38 2.99 12.79
N LEU A 370 -6.60 3.56 11.60
CA LEU A 370 -6.63 5.01 11.46
C LEU A 370 -7.75 5.64 12.27
N ARG A 371 -8.94 5.01 12.34
CA ARG A 371 -10.03 5.43 13.22
C ARG A 371 -9.63 5.51 14.69
N THR A 372 -8.75 4.62 15.15
CA THR A 372 -8.30 4.62 16.55
C THR A 372 -7.37 5.79 16.89
N GLU A 373 -6.80 6.45 15.87
CA GLU A 373 -5.89 7.60 16.02
C GLU A 373 -6.57 8.93 15.67
N ASP A 374 -7.77 8.90 15.07
CA ASP A 374 -8.47 10.10 14.60
C ASP A 374 -9.10 10.87 15.78
N ASP A 375 -8.63 12.10 16.01
CA ASP A 375 -9.11 12.99 17.06
C ASP A 375 -10.50 13.59 16.76
N ASP A 376 -10.93 13.61 15.48
CA ASP A 376 -12.21 14.19 15.05
C ASP A 376 -13.39 13.21 15.23
N TYR A 377 -13.09 11.92 15.41
CA TYR A 377 -14.10 10.90 15.66
C TYR A 377 -14.43 10.74 17.15
N ILE A 378 -15.69 10.36 17.42
CA ILE A 378 -16.05 9.88 18.76
C ILE A 378 -15.19 8.65 19.07
N LYS A 379 -14.46 8.71 20.19
CA LYS A 379 -13.60 7.63 20.64
C LYS A 379 -14.37 6.31 20.71
N LEU A 380 -13.74 5.27 20.18
CA LEU A 380 -14.29 3.92 20.22
C LEU A 380 -14.55 3.48 21.68
N ASN A 381 -15.65 2.78 21.89
CA ASN A 381 -15.90 2.12 23.17
C ASN A 381 -15.10 0.80 23.22
N TYR A 382 -13.87 0.85 23.72
CA TYR A 382 -13.00 -0.32 23.82
C TYR A 382 -13.58 -1.43 24.72
N GLN A 383 -14.49 -1.14 25.65
CA GLN A 383 -15.13 -2.18 26.46
C GLN A 383 -16.06 -3.09 25.63
N ALA A 384 -16.62 -2.57 24.54
CA ALA A 384 -17.50 -3.32 23.64
C ALA A 384 -16.72 -4.17 22.62
N LEU A 385 -15.40 -3.97 22.51
CA LEU A 385 -14.56 -4.66 21.52
C LEU A 385 -14.23 -6.07 21.99
N ASP A 386 -14.69 -7.08 21.24
CA ASP A 386 -14.27 -8.47 21.44
C ASP A 386 -12.90 -8.70 20.79
N VAL A 387 -11.91 -9.02 21.61
CA VAL A 387 -10.54 -9.39 21.18
C VAL A 387 -10.18 -10.82 21.58
N SER A 388 -11.15 -11.63 22.01
CA SER A 388 -10.93 -12.96 22.59
C SER A 388 -10.30 -13.98 21.64
N LYS A 389 -10.42 -13.76 20.33
CA LYS A 389 -9.86 -14.63 19.28
C LYS A 389 -8.39 -14.36 18.97
N PHE A 390 -7.83 -13.26 19.49
CA PHE A 390 -6.42 -12.95 19.29
C PHE A 390 -5.52 -13.85 20.15
N LYS A 391 -4.46 -14.35 19.52
CA LYS A 391 -3.37 -15.05 20.18
C LYS A 391 -2.24 -14.06 20.45
N TYR A 392 -1.71 -14.12 21.66
CA TYR A 392 -0.60 -13.30 22.10
C TYR A 392 0.20 -14.04 23.18
N GLN A 393 1.42 -13.59 23.43
CA GLN A 393 2.26 -14.18 24.48
C GLN A 393 1.87 -13.59 25.85
N MET A 394 1.52 -14.47 26.81
CA MET A 394 1.09 -14.06 28.15
C MET A 394 2.12 -13.20 28.88
N GLU A 395 3.42 -13.46 28.68
CA GLU A 395 4.50 -12.68 29.28
C GLU A 395 4.50 -11.22 28.81
N ASN A 396 4.26 -10.99 27.51
CA ASN A 396 4.22 -9.64 26.93
C ASN A 396 2.99 -8.87 27.40
N TRP A 397 1.84 -9.54 27.41
CA TRP A 397 0.61 -8.99 27.99
C TRP A 397 0.78 -8.62 29.46
N THR A 398 1.38 -9.49 30.27
CA THR A 398 1.65 -9.24 31.69
C THR A 398 2.54 -8.00 31.86
N ARG A 399 3.62 -7.89 31.09
CA ARG A 399 4.50 -6.71 31.10
C ARG A 399 3.80 -5.42 30.68
N TYR A 400 2.88 -5.49 29.73
CA TYR A 400 2.09 -4.34 29.31
C TYR A 400 1.15 -3.88 30.44
N ARG A 401 0.38 -4.82 30.98
CA ARG A 401 -0.55 -4.58 32.10
C ARG A 401 0.15 -4.04 33.35
N ASP A 402 1.38 -4.49 33.64
CA ASP A 402 2.12 -4.01 34.80
C ASP A 402 2.70 -2.59 34.60
N ARG A 403 2.86 -2.13 33.35
CA ARG A 403 3.30 -0.75 33.02
C ARG A 403 2.13 0.24 33.00
N GLU A 404 1.03 -0.15 32.39
CA GLU A 404 -0.20 0.63 32.33
C GLU A 404 -0.94 0.45 33.65
N ASN A 405 -0.87 1.42 34.57
CA ASN A 405 -1.52 1.35 35.89
C ASN A 405 -2.91 0.68 35.80
N ALA A 406 -3.12 -0.39 36.57
CA ALA A 406 -4.16 -1.41 36.41
C ALA A 406 -5.64 -0.97 36.59
N GLN A 407 -5.96 0.31 36.41
CA GLN A 407 -7.30 0.88 36.65
C GLN A 407 -8.19 0.94 35.40
N SER A 408 -7.71 0.48 34.23
CA SER A 408 -8.52 0.46 33.00
C SER A 408 -9.14 -0.93 32.76
N ASP A 409 -10.47 -0.98 32.62
CA ASP A 409 -11.22 -2.20 32.34
C ASP A 409 -11.03 -2.73 30.90
N CYS A 410 -10.34 -1.97 30.03
CA CYS A 410 -10.12 -2.32 28.62
C CYS A 410 -8.64 -2.54 28.25
N LEU A 411 -7.77 -2.82 29.23
CA LEU A 411 -6.33 -2.97 29.00
C LEU A 411 -5.99 -4.01 27.93
N LEU A 412 -6.73 -5.12 27.85
CA LEU A 412 -6.44 -6.15 26.85
C LEU A 412 -6.79 -5.67 25.43
N GLN A 413 -7.93 -4.99 25.28
CA GLN A 413 -8.33 -4.38 24.02
C GLN A 413 -7.31 -3.32 23.58
N ASN A 414 -6.88 -2.46 24.50
CA ASN A 414 -5.82 -1.47 24.24
C ASN A 414 -4.53 -2.15 23.78
N TYR A 415 -4.10 -3.20 24.46
CA TYR A 415 -2.91 -3.96 24.10
C TYR A 415 -3.01 -4.54 22.68
N ILE A 416 -4.12 -5.20 22.34
CA ILE A 416 -4.31 -5.81 21.02
C ILE A 416 -4.32 -4.73 19.93
N VAL A 417 -5.10 -3.67 20.10
CA VAL A 417 -5.22 -2.59 19.10
C VAL A 417 -3.89 -1.86 18.92
N GLU A 418 -3.18 -1.54 20.00
CA GLU A 418 -1.86 -0.90 19.93
C GLU A 418 -0.84 -1.76 19.18
N ARG A 419 -0.86 -3.09 19.39
CA ARG A 419 0.05 -4.01 18.68
C ARG A 419 -0.30 -4.17 17.21
N MET A 420 -1.60 -4.21 16.87
CA MET A 420 -2.03 -4.15 15.47
C MET A 420 -1.55 -2.84 14.81
N ARG A 421 -1.79 -1.71 15.48
CA ARG A 421 -1.41 -0.38 15.02
C ARG A 421 0.09 -0.26 14.78
N ASN A 422 0.91 -0.58 15.78
CA ASN A 422 2.37 -0.49 15.64
C ASN A 422 2.90 -1.40 14.52
N SER A 423 2.36 -2.61 14.41
CA SER A 423 2.71 -3.52 13.33
C SER A 423 2.41 -2.94 11.95
N LEU A 424 1.20 -2.42 11.73
CA LEU A 424 0.77 -1.86 10.46
C LEU A 424 1.54 -0.59 10.08
N MET A 425 1.73 0.33 11.04
CA MET A 425 2.44 1.59 10.79
C MET A 425 3.90 1.36 10.38
N HIS A 426 4.50 0.24 10.80
CA HIS A 426 5.85 -0.16 10.40
C HIS A 426 5.88 -1.17 9.23
N GLY A 427 4.73 -1.49 8.60
CA GLY A 427 4.66 -2.44 7.49
C GLY A 427 5.00 -3.88 7.89
N LEU A 428 4.89 -4.21 9.17
CA LEU A 428 5.34 -5.49 9.75
C LEU A 428 4.18 -6.49 9.91
N ILE A 429 3.50 -6.75 8.80
CA ILE A 429 2.40 -7.74 8.71
C ILE A 429 2.84 -8.95 7.87
N ASP A 430 2.32 -10.13 8.23
CA ASP A 430 2.58 -11.40 7.54
C ASP A 430 1.36 -12.32 7.61
N VAL A 431 1.36 -13.39 6.80
CA VAL A 431 0.37 -14.47 6.88
C VAL A 431 1.03 -15.83 6.99
N LEU A 432 0.49 -16.68 7.85
CA LEU A 432 0.95 -18.05 8.05
C LEU A 432 -0.12 -19.06 7.65
N LEU A 433 0.34 -20.23 7.21
CA LEU A 433 -0.53 -21.35 6.90
C LEU A 433 -0.43 -22.43 7.98
N ASN A 434 -1.54 -22.70 8.65
CA ASN A 434 -1.57 -23.71 9.72
C ASN A 434 -1.72 -25.15 9.17
N SER A 435 -1.70 -26.15 10.07
CA SER A 435 -1.77 -27.57 9.70
C SER A 435 -3.13 -28.03 9.14
N LYS A 436 -4.18 -27.27 9.42
CA LYS A 436 -5.53 -27.49 8.90
C LYS A 436 -5.73 -26.85 7.52
N GLY A 437 -4.81 -25.98 7.10
CA GLY A 437 -4.92 -25.23 5.86
C GLY A 437 -5.69 -23.92 6.02
N ASN A 438 -5.78 -23.38 7.23
CA ASN A 438 -6.37 -22.05 7.47
C ASN A 438 -5.25 -21.00 7.54
N ILE A 439 -5.64 -19.77 7.22
CA ILE A 439 -4.76 -18.61 7.17
C ILE A 439 -4.77 -17.92 8.53
N GLU A 440 -3.59 -17.55 9.01
CA GLU A 440 -3.41 -16.77 10.23
C GLU A 440 -2.69 -15.47 9.90
N PHE A 441 -3.33 -14.34 10.20
CA PHE A 441 -2.69 -13.03 10.14
C PHE A 441 -1.76 -12.84 11.33
N VAL A 442 -0.60 -12.27 11.07
CA VAL A 442 0.45 -12.04 12.06
C VAL A 442 0.84 -10.58 12.05
N PHE A 443 0.66 -9.94 13.20
CA PHE A 443 1.06 -8.56 13.46
C PHE A 443 2.32 -8.57 14.34
N ARG A 444 3.42 -7.99 13.84
CA ARG A 444 4.69 -7.90 14.56
C ARG A 444 4.99 -6.47 14.96
N ASP A 445 5.16 -6.22 16.25
CA ASP A 445 5.62 -4.94 16.79
C ASP A 445 7.12 -5.04 17.10
N LYS A 446 7.95 -4.48 16.21
CA LYS A 446 9.39 -4.39 16.36
C LYS A 446 9.85 -2.93 16.49
N TYR A 447 9.93 -2.44 17.72
CA TYR A 447 10.34 -1.06 17.99
C TYR A 447 11.09 -0.94 19.32
N ASN A 448 12.23 -0.24 19.35
CA ASN A 448 13.03 0.04 20.56
C ASN A 448 13.23 -1.20 21.48
N LYS A 449 13.89 -2.24 20.95
CA LYS A 449 14.15 -3.55 21.61
C LYS A 449 12.92 -4.41 21.89
N ARG A 450 11.71 -3.94 21.61
CA ARG A 450 10.49 -4.75 21.58
C ARG A 450 10.48 -5.63 20.34
N ASP A 451 10.10 -6.88 20.50
CA ASP A 451 9.82 -7.83 19.42
C ASP A 451 8.63 -8.68 19.89
N GLU A 452 7.43 -8.13 19.73
CA GLU A 452 6.17 -8.76 20.15
C GLU A 452 5.36 -9.17 18.93
N GLN A 453 4.55 -10.21 19.09
CA GLN A 453 3.68 -10.70 18.03
C GLN A 453 2.31 -11.04 18.59
N ILE A 454 1.28 -10.60 17.87
CA ILE A 454 -0.09 -11.10 18.03
C ILE A 454 -0.58 -11.71 16.71
N SER A 455 -1.51 -12.64 16.78
CA SER A 455 -2.06 -13.29 15.58
C SER A 455 -3.53 -13.65 15.74
N ILE A 456 -4.22 -13.83 14.62
CA ILE A 456 -5.66 -14.16 14.57
C ILE A 456 -5.93 -14.95 13.28
N GLN A 457 -6.88 -15.90 13.31
CA GLN A 457 -7.27 -16.57 12.06
C GLN A 457 -7.95 -15.57 11.12
N MET A 458 -7.83 -15.76 9.81
CA MET A 458 -8.43 -14.87 8.82
C MET A 458 -9.94 -14.68 9.06
N GLU A 459 -10.66 -15.78 9.28
CA GLU A 459 -12.11 -15.74 9.47
C GLU A 459 -12.50 -15.01 10.78
N ASP A 460 -11.71 -15.19 11.84
CA ASP A 460 -11.91 -14.48 13.11
C ASP A 460 -11.57 -12.98 12.98
N LEU A 461 -10.64 -12.60 12.09
CA LEU A 461 -10.33 -11.20 11.80
C LEU A 461 -11.44 -10.54 10.98
N GLU A 462 -12.01 -11.24 10.01
CA GLU A 462 -13.21 -10.78 9.29
C GLU A 462 -14.37 -10.55 10.27
N GLU A 463 -14.61 -11.46 11.21
CA GLU A 463 -15.60 -11.30 12.27
C GLU A 463 -15.27 -10.08 13.17
N PHE A 464 -14.02 -9.96 13.61
CA PHE A 464 -13.55 -8.83 14.42
C PHE A 464 -13.83 -7.48 13.75
N LEU A 465 -13.49 -7.36 12.46
CA LEU A 465 -13.68 -6.14 11.68
C LEU A 465 -15.15 -5.85 11.37
N SER A 466 -16.04 -6.83 11.49
CA SER A 466 -17.49 -6.64 11.27
C SER A 466 -18.26 -6.15 12.51
N GLN A 467 -17.59 -6.02 13.66
CA GLN A 467 -18.22 -5.61 14.92
C GLN A 467 -18.82 -4.21 14.81
N LYS A 468 -20.11 -4.08 15.14
CA LYS A 468 -20.87 -2.80 15.04
C LYS A 468 -20.20 -1.65 15.80
N CYS A 469 -19.62 -1.94 16.96
CA CYS A 469 -18.96 -0.94 17.81
C CYS A 469 -17.79 -0.23 17.11
N LEU A 470 -17.24 -0.80 16.03
CA LEU A 470 -16.18 -0.17 15.23
C LEU A 470 -16.68 0.97 14.34
N TYR A 471 -17.97 0.97 14.02
CA TYR A 471 -18.59 1.90 13.05
C TYR A 471 -19.71 2.74 13.67
N GLU A 472 -20.10 2.46 14.91
CA GLU A 472 -21.03 3.30 15.68
C GLU A 472 -20.47 4.72 15.86
N ASN A 473 -21.34 5.73 15.79
CA ASN A 473 -20.97 7.14 15.94
C ASN A 473 -19.96 7.66 14.91
N SER A 474 -19.80 6.98 13.76
CA SER A 474 -19.25 7.65 12.58
C SER A 474 -20.13 8.88 12.28
N PRO A 475 -19.55 10.07 12.07
CA PRO A 475 -20.33 11.22 11.65
C PRO A 475 -21.10 10.83 10.39
N ALA A 476 -22.42 11.03 10.44
CA ALA A 476 -23.28 10.80 9.28
C ALA A 476 -22.81 11.73 8.15
N SER A 477 -22.94 11.23 6.93
CA SER A 477 -22.62 11.94 5.69
C SER A 477 -23.22 13.33 5.64
#